data_AF-A0A2I0IPQ2-F1
#
_entry.id   AF-A0A2I0IPQ2-F1
#
_cell.length_a   1.000
_cell.length_b   1.000
_cell.length_c   1.000
_cell.angle_alpha   90.00
_cell.angle_beta   90.00
_cell.angle_gamma   90.00
#
_symmetry.space_group_name_H-M   'P 1'
#
loop_
_entity.id
_entity.type
_entity.pdbx_description
1 polymer ?
#
loop_
_entity_poly.entity_id
_entity_poly.type
_entity_poly.pdbx_seq_one_letter_code
_entity_poly.pdbx_strand_id
1 'polypeptide(L)'
;MDAQQLVWKGAIPLQIHLHESEVTTLPPPPPLLVLAPRIGYLPLLVPQIRPHFSSALPPGVDTVWFEYKSLPLKWYIPTGVLFDLLCAEPERPWNLTVHFRGYPGNILIPCEGEDCVKWSFINSLKEVSFLFL
;
A
#
# COMPACT_ATOMS: atom_id res chain seq x y z
N MET A 1 -20.93 -18.07 -9.82
CA MET A 1 -20.77 -16.62 -10.08
C MET A 1 -20.63 -15.83 -8.78
N ASP A 2 -21.34 -16.21 -7.71
CA ASP A 2 -21.32 -15.46 -6.43
C ASP A 2 -19.96 -15.44 -5.73
N ALA A 3 -19.24 -16.58 -5.67
CA ALA A 3 -17.94 -16.65 -5.00
C ALA A 3 -16.88 -15.72 -5.62
N GLN A 4 -16.80 -15.64 -6.95
CA GLN A 4 -15.88 -14.73 -7.64
C GLN A 4 -16.21 -13.26 -7.34
N GLN A 5 -17.50 -12.92 -7.29
CA GLN A 5 -17.94 -11.57 -6.96
C GLN A 5 -17.62 -11.19 -5.52
N LEU A 6 -17.77 -12.13 -4.56
CA LEU A 6 -17.39 -11.92 -3.16
C LEU A 6 -15.88 -11.70 -3.03
N VAL A 7 -15.08 -12.50 -3.75
CA VAL A 7 -13.62 -12.37 -3.79
C VAL A 7 -13.21 -11.02 -4.37
N TRP A 8 -13.82 -10.60 -5.48
CA TRP A 8 -13.54 -9.33 -6.14
C TRP A 8 -13.94 -8.11 -5.29
N LYS A 9 -15.09 -8.17 -4.62
CA LYS A 9 -15.60 -7.10 -3.75
C LYS A 9 -14.94 -7.05 -2.37
N GLY A 10 -14.10 -8.04 -2.04
CA GLY A 10 -13.42 -8.10 -0.75
C GLY A 10 -12.55 -6.87 -0.52
N ALA A 11 -12.71 -6.24 0.64
CA ALA A 11 -11.95 -5.06 1.04
C ALA A 11 -11.41 -5.20 2.47
N ILE A 12 -10.35 -4.45 2.77
CA ILE A 12 -9.72 -4.39 4.09
C ILE A 12 -9.83 -2.94 4.59
N PRO A 13 -10.38 -2.71 5.80
CA PRO A 13 -10.35 -1.40 6.41
C PRO A 13 -8.91 -1.05 6.80
N LEU A 14 -8.35 -0.02 6.17
CA LEU A 14 -7.02 0.49 6.47
C LEU A 14 -7.12 1.77 7.30
N GLN A 15 -6.20 1.91 8.24
CA GLN A 15 -5.91 3.16 8.92
C GLN A 15 -4.45 3.52 8.65
N ILE A 16 -4.24 4.52 7.81
CA ILE A 16 -2.92 4.92 7.31
C ILE A 16 -2.46 6.16 8.07
N HIS A 17 -1.32 6.06 8.74
CA HIS A 17 -0.68 7.17 9.47
C HIS A 17 0.51 7.69 8.67
N LEU A 18 0.73 9.00 8.71
CA LEU A 18 2.01 9.57 8.28
C LEU A 18 3.06 9.26 9.34
N HIS A 19 4.26 8.86 8.92
CA HIS A 19 5.35 8.60 9.85
C HIS A 19 5.71 9.87 10.66
N GLU A 20 5.91 9.71 11.97
CA GLU A 20 6.08 10.84 12.90
C GLU A 20 7.27 11.75 12.55
N SER A 21 8.37 11.18 12.03
CA SER A 21 9.54 11.96 11.62
C SER A 21 9.30 12.85 10.39
N GLU A 22 8.16 12.66 9.71
CA GLU A 22 7.80 13.39 8.49
C GLU A 22 6.67 14.40 8.73
N VAL A 23 6.18 14.53 9.98
CA VAL A 23 5.12 15.47 10.34
C VAL A 23 5.71 16.85 10.63
N THR A 24 5.26 17.88 9.92
CA THR A 24 5.67 19.29 10.11
C THR A 24 4.59 20.17 10.76
N THR A 25 3.43 19.60 11.06
CA THR A 25 2.26 20.33 11.59
C THR A 25 1.98 19.97 13.05
N LEU A 26 1.39 20.91 13.79
CA LEU A 26 0.91 20.72 15.16
C LEU A 26 -0.53 21.26 15.25
N PRO A 27 -1.55 20.43 15.54
CA PRO A 27 -1.48 18.99 15.81
C PRO A 27 -1.09 18.17 14.56
N PRO A 28 -0.63 16.91 14.73
CA PRO A 28 -0.34 16.02 13.61
C PRO A 28 -1.58 15.76 12.74
N PRO A 29 -1.41 15.44 11.44
CA PRO A 29 -2.53 15.16 10.57
C PRO A 29 -3.28 13.90 11.03
N PRO A 30 -4.62 13.87 10.93
CA PRO A 30 -5.39 12.68 11.26
C PRO A 30 -5.04 11.53 10.30
N PRO A 31 -5.13 10.27 10.74
CA PRO A 31 -4.92 9.13 9.86
C PRO A 31 -5.96 9.10 8.74
N LEU A 32 -5.55 8.59 7.57
CA LEU A 32 -6.46 8.34 6.46
C LEU A 32 -7.14 6.98 6.66
N LEU A 33 -8.47 6.97 6.69
CA LEU A 33 -9.28 5.76 6.72
C LEU A 33 -9.77 5.43 5.32
N VAL A 34 -9.45 4.24 4.81
CA VAL A 34 -9.84 3.80 3.46
C VAL A 34 -10.16 2.32 3.42
N LEU A 35 -11.13 1.93 2.60
CA LEU A 35 -11.40 0.52 2.28
C LEU A 35 -10.55 0.13 1.08
N ALA A 36 -9.45 -0.58 1.32
CA ALA A 36 -8.57 -1.04 0.25
C ALA A 36 -9.05 -2.38 -0.33
N PRO A 37 -9.10 -2.54 -1.66
CA PRO A 37 -9.48 -3.81 -2.26
C PRO A 37 -8.44 -4.89 -1.95
N ARG A 38 -8.91 -6.11 -1.61
CA ARG A 38 -8.03 -7.27 -1.39
C ARG A 38 -7.24 -7.61 -2.66
N ILE A 39 -7.91 -7.53 -3.81
CA ILE A 39 -7.30 -7.71 -5.14
C ILE A 39 -6.89 -6.33 -5.68
N GLY A 40 -5.95 -5.70 -4.98
CA GLY A 40 -5.34 -4.44 -5.38
C GLY A 40 -3.93 -4.34 -4.83
N TYR A 41 -3.25 -3.25 -5.16
CA TYR A 41 -1.88 -2.99 -4.71
C TYR A 41 -1.84 -1.66 -3.97
N LEU A 42 -1.08 -1.60 -2.87
CA LEU A 42 -1.00 -0.42 -2.01
C LEU A 42 -0.61 0.89 -2.74
N PRO A 43 0.33 0.88 -3.73
CA PRO A 43 0.66 2.12 -4.45
C PRO A 43 -0.52 2.74 -5.21
N LEU A 44 -1.55 1.98 -5.54
CA LEU A 44 -2.74 2.51 -6.21
C LEU A 44 -3.60 3.40 -5.29
N LEU A 45 -3.32 3.42 -3.99
CA LEU A 45 -3.96 4.32 -3.03
C LEU A 45 -3.25 5.69 -2.94
N VAL A 46 -2.05 5.82 -3.53
CA VAL A 46 -1.24 7.05 -3.46
C VAL A 46 -1.97 8.30 -3.96
N PRO A 47 -2.80 8.25 -5.04
CA PRO A 47 -3.58 9.41 -5.48
C PRO A 47 -4.52 9.97 -4.40
N GLN A 48 -4.97 9.15 -3.44
CA GLN A 48 -5.79 9.59 -2.31
C GLN A 48 -4.93 9.98 -1.09
N ILE A 49 -3.85 9.24 -0.84
CA ILE A 49 -2.95 9.44 0.31
C ILE A 49 -2.15 10.74 0.21
N ARG A 50 -1.61 11.04 -0.98
CA ARG A 50 -0.72 12.19 -1.17
C ARG A 50 -1.42 13.53 -0.90
N PRO A 51 -2.61 13.83 -1.45
CA PRO A 51 -3.30 15.08 -1.13
C PRO A 51 -3.62 15.21 0.37
N HIS A 52 -4.00 14.09 1.03
CA HIS A 52 -4.37 14.07 2.45
C HIS A 52 -3.23 14.50 3.38
N PHE A 53 -2.00 14.05 3.10
CA PHE A 53 -0.83 14.37 3.92
C PHE A 53 0.04 15.52 3.39
N SER A 54 -0.25 16.05 2.20
CA SER A 54 0.59 17.04 1.51
C SER A 54 0.92 18.29 2.34
N SER A 55 -0.02 18.79 3.13
CA SER A 55 0.15 19.98 3.98
C SER A 55 1.01 19.73 5.22
N ALA A 56 1.20 18.47 5.60
CA ALA A 56 1.94 18.08 6.80
C ALA A 56 3.36 17.56 6.48
N LEU A 57 3.75 17.53 5.21
CA LEU A 57 5.04 17.02 4.77
C LEU A 57 6.11 18.13 4.70
N PRO A 58 7.39 17.80 4.94
CA PRO A 58 8.48 18.71 4.65
C PRO A 58 8.69 18.85 3.13
N PRO A 59 9.21 19.99 2.65
CA PRO A 59 9.54 20.17 1.25
C PRO A 59 10.55 19.12 0.77
N GLY A 60 10.38 18.61 -0.45
CA GLY A 60 11.29 17.62 -1.05
C GLY A 60 10.65 16.74 -2.11
N VAL A 61 11.45 15.82 -2.66
CA VAL A 61 10.99 14.81 -3.62
C VAL A 61 10.41 13.62 -2.85
N ASP A 62 9.16 13.29 -3.15
CA ASP A 62 8.42 12.23 -2.49
C ASP A 62 8.79 10.84 -3.03
N THR A 63 9.19 9.95 -2.13
CA THR A 63 9.40 8.52 -2.36
C THR A 63 8.44 7.75 -1.48
N VAL A 64 7.33 7.29 -2.06
CA VAL A 64 6.24 6.70 -1.27
C VAL A 64 6.49 5.21 -1.03
N TRP A 65 6.43 4.80 0.23
CA TRP A 65 6.45 3.39 0.61
C TRP A 65 5.62 3.17 1.88
N PHE A 66 5.27 1.90 2.14
CA PHE A 66 4.39 1.51 3.22
C PHE A 66 5.11 0.62 4.21
N GLU A 67 4.80 0.79 5.48
CA GLU A 67 5.36 0.03 6.60
C GLU A 67 4.23 -0.57 7.44
N TYR A 68 4.46 -1.78 7.95
CA TYR A 68 3.63 -2.39 8.99
C TYR A 68 4.54 -2.93 10.09
N LYS A 69 4.41 -2.43 11.32
CA LYS A 69 5.21 -2.86 12.49
C LYS A 69 6.72 -2.90 12.17
N SER A 70 7.26 -1.80 11.61
CA SER A 70 8.67 -1.68 11.21
C SER A 70 9.13 -2.60 10.08
N LEU A 71 8.18 -3.22 9.36
CA LEU A 71 8.44 -4.01 8.17
C LEU A 71 8.05 -3.24 6.90
N PRO A 72 9.01 -2.90 6.01
CA PRO A 72 8.69 -2.35 4.70
C PRO A 72 7.88 -3.34 3.86
N LEU A 73 6.72 -2.90 3.38
CA LEU A 73 5.78 -3.73 2.63
C LEU A 73 6.16 -3.81 1.15
N LYS A 74 6.21 -5.05 0.64
CA LYS A 74 6.48 -5.33 -0.77
C LYS A 74 5.28 -4.93 -1.64
N TRP A 75 5.41 -3.81 -2.34
CA TRP A 75 4.32 -3.21 -3.10
C TRP A 75 3.74 -4.07 -4.23
N TYR A 76 4.56 -4.99 -4.77
CA TYR A 76 4.17 -5.92 -5.84
C TYR A 76 3.38 -7.15 -5.33
N ILE A 77 3.10 -7.21 -4.03
CA ILE A 77 2.22 -8.22 -3.43
C ILE A 77 0.84 -7.60 -3.24
N PRO A 78 -0.26 -8.31 -3.61
CA PRO A 78 -1.61 -7.78 -3.41
C PRO A 78 -1.90 -7.44 -1.94
N THR A 79 -2.67 -6.37 -1.71
CA THR A 79 -3.05 -5.86 -0.38
C THR A 79 -3.69 -6.95 0.48
N GLY A 80 -4.57 -7.77 -0.09
CA GLY A 80 -5.19 -8.90 0.60
C GLY A 80 -4.18 -9.93 1.10
N VAL A 81 -3.18 -10.25 0.28
CA VAL A 81 -2.14 -11.23 0.60
C VAL A 81 -1.21 -10.70 1.68
N LEU A 82 -0.82 -9.42 1.60
CA LEU A 82 -0.03 -8.77 2.65
C LEU A 82 -0.75 -8.80 3.99
N PHE A 83 -2.05 -8.48 4.00
CA PHE A 83 -2.87 -8.52 5.21
C PHE A 83 -2.96 -9.92 5.79
N ASP A 84 -3.34 -10.92 4.98
CA ASP A 84 -3.52 -12.29 5.45
C ASP A 84 -2.19 -12.92 5.94
N LEU A 85 -1.05 -12.53 5.33
CA LEU A 85 0.28 -13.03 5.72
C LEU A 85 0.79 -12.40 7.03
N LEU A 86 0.57 -11.10 7.22
CA LEU A 86 1.18 -10.32 8.31
C LEU A 86 0.25 -10.12 9.52
N CYS A 87 -1.05 -10.36 9.34
CA CYS A 87 -2.08 -10.16 10.36
C CYS A 87 -2.71 -11.49 10.76
N ALA A 88 -1.98 -12.28 11.56
CA ALA A 88 -2.42 -13.62 12.01
C ALA A 88 -3.71 -13.56 12.85
N GLU A 89 -3.88 -12.51 13.65
CA GLU A 89 -5.15 -12.14 14.29
C GLU A 89 -5.65 -10.87 13.61
N PRO A 90 -6.87 -10.85 13.03
CA PRO A 90 -7.31 -9.76 12.18
C PRO A 90 -7.61 -8.50 13.00
N GLU A 91 -6.55 -7.72 13.27
CA GLU A 91 -6.58 -6.36 13.78
C GLU A 91 -7.33 -5.48 12.78
N ARG A 92 -8.43 -4.86 13.22
CA ARG A 92 -9.28 -4.02 12.37
C ARG A 92 -9.54 -2.69 13.08
N PRO A 93 -9.23 -1.54 12.44
CA PRO A 93 -8.60 -1.40 11.12
C PRO A 93 -7.16 -1.90 11.04
N TRP A 94 -6.69 -2.29 9.85
CA TRP A 94 -5.28 -2.64 9.63
C TRP A 94 -4.44 -1.35 9.64
N ASN A 95 -3.61 -1.21 10.66
CA ASN A 95 -2.80 -0.02 10.90
C ASN A 95 -1.54 -0.05 10.03
N LEU A 96 -1.44 0.87 9.07
CA LEU A 96 -0.26 1.05 8.23
C LEU A 96 0.37 2.42 8.49
N THR A 97 1.67 2.50 8.26
CA THR A 97 2.40 3.76 8.21
C THR A 97 2.81 4.02 6.76
N VAL A 98 2.56 5.23 6.27
CA VAL A 98 3.08 5.70 4.98
C VAL A 98 4.27 6.61 5.22
N HIS A 99 5.28 6.42 4.38
CA HIS A 99 6.47 7.24 4.32
C HIS A 99 6.56 7.90 2.95
N PHE A 100 7.03 9.14 2.93
CA PHE A 100 7.35 9.91 1.73
C PHE A 100 8.86 10.15 1.59
N ARG A 101 9.67 9.76 2.58
CA ARG A 101 11.13 9.88 2.57
C ARG A 101 11.79 8.53 2.91
N GLY A 102 13.10 8.46 2.72
CA GLY A 102 13.91 7.33 3.23
C GLY A 102 13.58 5.98 2.61
N TYR A 103 13.37 5.93 1.29
CA TYR A 103 13.02 4.69 0.59
C TYR A 103 14.02 3.55 0.86
N PRO A 104 13.58 2.37 1.33
CA PRO A 104 14.45 1.26 1.67
C PRO A 104 14.87 0.47 0.43
N GLY A 105 15.70 1.07 -0.43
CA GLY A 105 16.11 0.51 -1.73
C GLY A 105 16.96 -0.76 -1.66
N ASN A 106 17.46 -1.12 -0.47
CA ASN A 106 18.13 -2.39 -0.21
C ASN A 106 17.16 -3.57 -0.03
N ILE A 107 15.88 -3.29 0.25
CA ILE A 107 14.84 -4.31 0.55
C ILE A 107 13.73 -4.26 -0.50
N LEU A 108 13.33 -3.06 -0.91
CA LEU A 108 12.25 -2.82 -1.86
C LEU A 108 12.79 -2.41 -3.23
N ILE A 109 12.21 -2.97 -4.28
CA ILE A 109 12.42 -2.49 -5.65
C ILE A 109 11.65 -1.18 -5.85
N PRO A 110 12.21 -0.14 -6.50
CA PRO A 110 11.49 1.12 -6.72
C PRO A 110 10.14 0.94 -7.43
N CYS A 111 9.16 1.76 -7.08
CA CYS A 111 7.85 1.83 -7.74
C CYS A 111 7.63 3.24 -8.29
N GLU A 112 7.91 3.45 -9.57
CA GLU A 112 7.79 4.73 -10.26
C GLU A 112 6.38 4.88 -10.86
N GLY A 113 5.41 5.17 -9.99
CA GLY A 113 4.03 5.45 -10.40
C GLY A 113 3.21 4.21 -10.77
N GLU A 114 2.05 4.46 -11.39
CA GLU A 114 1.05 3.42 -11.67
C GLU A 114 1.49 2.42 -12.74
N ASP A 115 2.33 2.83 -13.69
CA ASP A 115 2.83 1.95 -14.75
C ASP A 115 3.64 0.79 -14.18
N CYS A 116 4.45 1.01 -13.13
CA CYS A 116 5.18 -0.08 -12.46
C CYS A 116 4.24 -1.16 -11.91
N VAL A 117 3.12 -0.76 -11.31
CA VAL A 117 2.10 -1.68 -10.80
C VAL A 117 1.45 -2.46 -11.95
N LYS A 118 1.11 -1.76 -13.03
CA LYS A 118 0.54 -2.38 -14.23
C LYS A 118 1.49 -3.42 -14.84
N TRP A 119 2.76 -3.09 -15.01
CA TRP A 119 3.75 -4.02 -15.56
C TRP A 119 3.96 -5.23 -14.66
N SER A 120 4.03 -5.03 -13.34
CA SER A 120 4.12 -6.13 -12.37
C SER A 120 2.92 -7.07 -12.48
N PHE A 121 1.70 -6.53 -12.51
CA PHE A 121 0.47 -7.31 -12.69
C PHE A 121 0.47 -8.12 -14.00
N ILE A 122 0.79 -7.46 -15.13
CA ILE A 122 0.83 -8.13 -16.43
C ILE A 122 1.90 -9.22 -16.49
N ASN A 123 3.05 -9.02 -15.86
CA ASN A 123 4.10 -10.04 -15.81
C ASN A 123 3.64 -11.27 -15.01
N SER A 124 2.99 -11.07 -13.85
CA SER A 124 2.40 -12.19 -13.10
C SER A 124 1.36 -12.96 -13.92
N LEU A 125 0.53 -12.28 -14.73
CA LEU A 125 -0.41 -12.95 -15.63
C LEU A 125 0.28 -13.76 -16.74
N LYS A 126 1.39 -13.25 -17.28
CA LYS A 126 2.18 -13.98 -18.29
C LYS A 126 2.80 -15.24 -17.70
N GLU A 127 3.37 -15.14 -16.51
CA GLU A 127 3.97 -16.28 -15.78
C GLU A 127 2.92 -17.37 -15.51
N VAL A 128 1.75 -16.97 -15.00
CA VAL A 128 0.63 -17.91 -14.78
C VAL A 128 0.20 -18.54 -16.10
N SER A 129 -0.01 -17.75 -17.16
CA SER A 129 -0.40 -18.27 -18.47
C SER A 129 0.59 -19.29 -19.01
N PHE A 130 1.90 -19.07 -18.83
CA PHE A 130 2.95 -20.01 -19.26
C PHE A 130 2.88 -21.36 -18.52
N LEU A 131 2.53 -21.37 -17.23
CA LEU A 131 2.42 -22.61 -16.45
C LEU A 131 1.19 -23.46 -16.80
N PHE A 132 0.14 -22.83 -17.35
CA PHE A 132 -1.13 -23.48 -17.70
C PHE A 132 -1.30 -23.75 -19.21
N LEU A 133 -0.29 -23.41 -20.02
CA LEU A 133 -0.17 -23.79 -21.44
C LEU A 133 0.65 -25.08 -21.57
#